data_AF-A0A973MRC8-F1
#
_entry.id   AF-A0A973MRC8-F1
#
_cell.length_a   1.000
_cell.length_b   1.000
_cell.length_c   1.000
_cell.angle_alpha   90.00
_cell.angle_beta   90.00
_cell.angle_gamma   90.00
#
_symmetry.space_group_name_H-M   'P 1'
#
loop_
_entity.id
_entity.type
_entity.pdbx_description
1 polymer ?
#
loop_
_entity_poly.entity_id
_entity_poly.type
_entity_poly.pdbx_seq_one_letter_code
_entity_poly.pdbx_strand_id
1 'polypeptide(L)'
;MTDRTLKVKRFGPKRGGPYPYLRLDIAVKWRQGGDVVQLVAINGLSFRQAAASLGLSPTTAWRRYWWWMDSTLPAHWGYPDGPIPPQRGTRACPRGRPYLPTYDGPNAKPRRSRRPAAP
;
A
#
# COMPACT_ATOMS: atom_id res chain seq x y z
N MET A 1 -40.81 0.49 36.14
CA MET A 1 -40.80 0.00 34.75
C MET A 1 -40.29 1.13 33.86
N THR A 2 -39.04 1.06 33.40
CA THR A 2 -38.47 2.05 32.48
C THR A 2 -37.71 1.30 31.41
N ASP A 3 -38.38 1.15 30.27
CA ASP A 3 -37.87 0.51 29.07
C ASP A 3 -36.76 1.39 28.46
N ARG A 4 -35.52 0.90 28.52
CA ARG A 4 -34.37 1.53 27.86
C ARG A 4 -34.20 0.88 26.50
N THR A 5 -34.87 1.43 25.48
CA THR A 5 -34.64 1.08 24.09
C THR A 5 -33.21 1.46 23.70
N LEU A 6 -32.31 0.47 23.66
CA LEU A 6 -30.94 0.62 23.17
C LEU A 6 -30.98 1.01 21.68
N LYS A 7 -30.76 2.28 21.37
CA LYS A 7 -30.49 2.74 20.00
C LYS A 7 -29.17 2.15 19.53
N VAL A 8 -29.23 1.02 18.84
CA VAL A 8 -28.11 0.44 18.10
C VAL A 8 -27.71 1.43 17.00
N LYS A 9 -26.63 2.20 17.22
CA LYS A 9 -25.99 2.99 16.17
C LYS A 9 -25.51 2.02 15.09
N ARG A 10 -26.26 1.89 14.00
CA ARG A 10 -25.79 1.23 12.77
C ARG A 10 -24.65 2.08 12.20
N PHE A 11 -23.41 1.70 12.49
CA PHE A 11 -22.26 2.27 11.79
C PHE A 11 -22.32 1.79 10.34
N GLY A 12 -22.70 2.67 9.41
CA GLY A 12 -22.55 2.40 7.98
C GLY A 12 -21.09 2.10 7.63
N PRO A 13 -20.81 1.38 6.53
CA PRO A 13 -19.44 1.00 6.18
C PRO A 13 -18.59 2.24 5.96
N LYS A 14 -17.67 2.52 6.90
CA LYS A 14 -16.73 3.65 6.84
C LYS A 14 -15.77 3.45 5.65
N ARG A 15 -16.02 4.16 4.55
CA ARG A 15 -15.06 4.32 3.44
C ARG A 15 -13.92 5.24 3.91
N GLY A 16 -12.76 4.67 4.24
CA GLY A 16 -11.53 5.47 4.43
C GLY A 16 -10.77 5.33 5.75
N GLY A 17 -10.70 4.14 6.34
CA GLY A 17 -9.79 3.84 7.46
C GLY A 17 -8.45 3.19 7.00
N PRO A 18 -7.40 3.21 7.83
CA PRO A 18 -6.15 2.51 7.54
C PRO A 18 -6.39 0.99 7.47
N TYR A 19 -6.32 0.45 6.25
CA TYR A 19 -6.08 -0.96 5.88
C TYR A 19 -6.71 -2.08 6.76
N PRO A 20 -8.05 -2.06 6.99
CA PRO A 20 -8.76 -3.28 6.58
C PRO A 20 -10.02 -3.05 5.73
N TYR A 21 -10.42 -1.79 5.49
CA TYR A 21 -11.70 -1.48 4.83
C TYR A 21 -11.60 -1.14 3.33
N LEU A 22 -10.38 -1.04 2.79
CA LEU A 22 -10.12 -0.99 1.34
C LEU A 22 -9.67 -2.39 0.91
N ARG A 23 -10.65 -3.31 0.83
CA ARG A 23 -10.47 -4.69 0.36
C ARG A 23 -10.31 -4.70 -1.17
N LEU A 24 -9.22 -4.15 -1.67
CA LEU A 24 -8.81 -4.57 -2.99
C LEU A 24 -8.18 -5.95 -2.83
N ASP A 25 -8.74 -6.93 -3.52
CA ASP A 25 -8.24 -8.30 -3.54
C ASP A 25 -6.73 -8.28 -3.77
N ILE A 26 -5.98 -8.92 -2.87
CA ILE A 26 -4.53 -8.97 -2.95
C ILE A 26 -4.06 -9.60 -4.24
N ALA A 27 -4.80 -10.56 -4.81
CA ALA A 27 -4.50 -11.16 -6.10
C ALA A 27 -4.62 -10.14 -7.24
N VAL A 28 -5.63 -9.27 -7.22
CA VAL A 28 -5.76 -8.17 -8.18
C VAL A 28 -4.63 -7.18 -8.01
N LYS A 29 -4.23 -6.88 -6.76
CA LYS A 29 -3.12 -5.99 -6.47
C LYS A 29 -1.79 -6.54 -6.98
N TRP A 30 -1.55 -7.84 -6.82
CA TRP A 30 -0.39 -8.55 -7.36
C TRP A 30 -0.36 -8.51 -8.89
N ARG A 31 -1.46 -8.90 -9.54
CA ARG A 31 -1.58 -8.90 -11.00
C ARG A 31 -1.31 -7.52 -11.59
N GLN A 32 -2.07 -6.51 -11.15
CA GLN A 32 -1.86 -5.12 -11.59
C GLN A 32 -0.46 -4.60 -11.27
N GLY A 33 0.14 -5.04 -10.15
CA GLY A 33 1.52 -4.73 -9.80
C GLY A 33 2.51 -5.26 -10.83
N GLY A 34 2.40 -6.55 -11.14
CA GLY A 34 3.24 -7.21 -12.14
C GLY A 34 3.09 -6.60 -13.54
N ASP A 35 1.84 -6.34 -13.97
CA ASP A 35 1.57 -5.72 -15.27
C ASP A 35 2.21 -4.33 -15.39
N VAL A 36 2.12 -3.51 -14.33
CA VAL A 36 2.75 -2.18 -14.32
C VAL A 36 4.28 -2.32 -14.30
N VAL A 37 4.85 -3.27 -13.57
CA VAL A 37 6.30 -3.52 -13.55
C VAL A 37 6.80 -3.93 -14.93
N GLN A 38 6.09 -4.82 -15.62
CA GLN A 38 6.42 -5.20 -17.00
C GLN A 38 6.46 -3.98 -17.91
N LEU A 39 5.43 -3.14 -17.87
CA LEU A 39 5.36 -1.97 -18.74
C LEU A 39 6.41 -0.90 -18.41
N VAL A 40 6.70 -0.67 -17.13
CA VAL A 40 7.59 0.42 -16.69
C VAL A 40 9.06 -0.01 -16.68
N ALA A 41 9.38 -1.11 -16.00
CA ALA A 41 10.76 -1.54 -15.79
C ALA A 41 11.34 -2.30 -16.98
N ILE A 42 10.51 -3.08 -17.71
CA ILE A 42 10.99 -3.88 -18.85
C ILE A 42 10.78 -3.13 -20.16
N ASN A 43 9.58 -2.58 -20.39
CA ASN A 43 9.26 -1.90 -21.66
C ASN A 43 9.60 -0.40 -21.65
N GLY A 44 10.13 0.14 -20.54
CA GLY A 44 10.60 1.52 -20.44
C GLY A 44 9.50 2.59 -20.51
N LEU A 45 8.23 2.23 -20.30
CA LEU A 45 7.13 3.20 -20.34
C LEU A 45 7.09 4.07 -19.09
N SER A 46 6.61 5.31 -19.25
CA SER A 46 6.27 6.14 -18.10
C SER A 46 5.05 5.58 -17.35
N PHE A 47 4.91 5.89 -16.05
CA PHE A 47 3.73 5.51 -15.27
C PHE A 47 2.42 6.00 -15.88
N ARG A 48 2.43 7.15 -16.58
CA ARG A 48 1.23 7.68 -17.24
C ARG A 48 0.82 6.80 -18.43
N GLN A 49 1.79 6.38 -19.25
CA GLN A 49 1.55 5.49 -20.40
C GLN A 49 1.12 4.10 -19.94
N ALA A 50 1.79 3.53 -18.93
CA ALA A 50 1.41 2.24 -18.36
C ALA A 50 0.01 2.28 -17.75
N ALA A 51 -0.33 3.35 -17.02
CA ALA A 51 -1.65 3.54 -16.45
C ALA A 51 -2.75 3.62 -17.53
N ALA A 52 -2.52 4.38 -18.60
CA ALA A 52 -3.44 4.47 -19.73
C ALA A 52 -3.68 3.11 -20.39
N SER A 53 -2.63 2.31 -20.56
CA SER A 53 -2.71 0.97 -21.17
C SER A 53 -3.51 -0.02 -20.33
N LEU A 54 -3.52 0.15 -19.01
CA LEU A 54 -4.17 -0.76 -18.05
C LEU A 54 -5.51 -0.24 -17.51
N GLY A 55 -6.00 0.91 -18.00
CA GLY A 55 -7.22 1.54 -17.47
C GLY A 55 -7.09 1.99 -16.00
N LEU A 56 -5.89 2.39 -15.58
CA LEU A 56 -5.61 2.86 -14.22
C LEU A 56 -5.37 4.37 -14.18
N SER A 57 -5.49 4.98 -12.99
CA SER A 57 -4.92 6.32 -12.77
C SER A 57 -3.39 6.24 -12.67
N PRO A 58 -2.64 7.28 -13.09
CA PRO A 58 -1.18 7.30 -12.93
C PRO A 58 -0.72 7.09 -11.48
N THR A 59 -1.44 7.66 -10.52
CA THR A 59 -1.16 7.48 -9.08
C THR A 59 -1.40 6.03 -8.64
N THR A 60 -2.43 5.37 -9.15
CA THR A 60 -2.69 3.94 -8.88
C THR A 60 -1.57 3.08 -9.46
N ALA A 61 -1.15 3.32 -10.71
CA ALA A 61 -0.05 2.58 -11.33
C ALA A 61 1.25 2.72 -10.51
N TRP A 62 1.63 3.95 -10.13
CA TRP A 62 2.80 4.18 -9.26
C TRP A 62 2.70 3.43 -7.93
N ARG A 63 1.52 3.43 -7.30
CA ARG A 63 1.28 2.69 -6.04
C ARG A 63 1.38 1.18 -6.22
N ARG A 64 0.92 0.63 -7.34
CA ARG A 64 0.99 -0.80 -7.66
C ARG A 64 2.41 -1.25 -7.92
N TYR A 65 3.13 -0.50 -8.74
CA TYR A 65 4.54 -0.74 -9.04
C TYR A 65 5.37 -0.84 -7.76
N TRP A 66 5.35 0.20 -6.93
CA TRP A 66 6.20 0.20 -5.74
C TRP A 66 5.78 -0.83 -4.71
N TRP A 67 4.48 -1.09 -4.57
CA TRP A 67 4.04 -2.15 -3.69
C TRP A 67 4.55 -3.53 -4.15
N TRP A 68 4.56 -3.80 -5.47
CA TRP A 68 5.09 -5.05 -6.02
C TRP A 68 6.60 -5.15 -5.82
N MET A 69 7.35 -4.08 -6.12
CA MET A 69 8.80 -4.00 -5.88
C MET A 69 9.12 -4.21 -4.39
N ASP A 70 8.38 -3.54 -3.50
CA ASP A 70 8.59 -3.67 -2.05
C ASP A 70 8.26 -5.08 -1.55
N SER A 71 7.29 -5.76 -2.15
CA SER A 71 6.89 -7.12 -1.75
C SER A 71 7.90 -8.19 -2.20
N THR A 72 8.66 -7.93 -3.26
CA THR A 72 9.65 -8.86 -3.82
C THR A 72 11.07 -8.63 -3.29
N LEU A 73 11.30 -7.52 -2.58
CA LEU A 73 12.60 -7.20 -1.99
C LEU A 73 13.18 -8.29 -1.07
N PRO A 74 12.43 -8.89 -0.12
CA PRO A 74 13.01 -9.93 0.73
C PRO A 74 13.57 -11.10 -0.07
N ALA A 75 12.77 -11.64 -1.01
CA ALA A 75 13.17 -12.73 -1.88
C ALA A 75 14.40 -12.39 -2.74
N HIS A 76 14.45 -11.19 -3.33
CA HIS A 76 15.60 -10.72 -4.12
C HIS A 76 16.92 -10.75 -3.33
N TRP A 77 16.86 -10.57 -2.02
CA TRP A 77 18.03 -10.54 -1.13
C TRP A 77 18.19 -11.80 -0.27
N GLY A 78 17.42 -12.87 -0.55
CA GLY A 78 17.50 -14.13 0.17
C GLY A 78 16.93 -14.11 1.59
N TYR A 79 16.11 -13.12 1.94
CA TYR A 79 15.39 -13.06 3.21
C TYR A 79 14.03 -13.77 3.11
N PRO A 80 13.51 -14.31 4.23
CA PRO A 80 12.17 -14.89 4.25
C PRO A 80 11.09 -13.84 3.94
N ASP A 81 10.01 -14.29 3.33
CA ASP A 81 8.84 -13.45 3.07
C ASP A 81 8.31 -12.85 4.37
N GLY A 82 8.06 -11.54 4.30
CA GLY A 82 7.62 -10.75 5.44
C GLY A 82 6.16 -10.37 5.40
N PRO A 83 5.72 -9.53 6.35
CA PRO A 83 4.39 -8.93 6.29
C PRO A 83 4.23 -8.09 5.01
N ILE A 84 3.00 -8.04 4.50
CA ILE A 84 2.66 -7.26 3.30
C ILE A 84 3.06 -5.78 3.51
N PRO A 85 3.82 -5.17 2.59
CA PRO A 85 4.22 -3.78 2.74
C PRO A 85 3.00 -2.84 2.75
N PRO A 86 3.01 -1.80 3.61
CA PRO A 86 2.02 -0.75 3.53
C PRO A 86 2.16 -0.01 2.20
N GLN A 87 1.02 0.42 1.66
CA GLN A 87 1.01 1.14 0.39
C GLN A 87 1.62 2.53 0.53
N ARG A 88 2.55 2.86 -0.36
CA ARG A 88 3.19 4.18 -0.41
C ARG A 88 2.21 5.32 -0.69
N GLY A 89 2.51 6.49 -0.15
CA GLY A 89 1.64 7.67 -0.27
C GLY A 89 0.31 7.51 0.47
N THR A 90 0.31 6.71 1.55
CA THR A 90 -0.79 6.58 2.51
C THR A 90 -0.30 7.00 3.90
N ARG A 91 -1.21 7.15 4.86
CA ARG A 91 -0.84 7.48 6.25
C ARG A 91 0.13 6.46 6.86
N ALA A 92 0.06 5.18 6.44
CA ALA A 92 0.95 4.12 6.91
C ALA A 92 2.35 4.18 6.28
N CYS A 93 2.49 4.82 5.11
CA CYS A 93 3.77 5.02 4.43
C CYS A 93 3.76 6.40 3.73
N PRO A 94 3.93 7.49 4.49
CA PRO A 94 3.76 8.84 3.95
C PRO A 94 4.93 9.28 3.08
N ARG A 95 6.15 8.75 3.29
CA ARG A 95 7.35 9.07 2.50
C ARG A 95 8.30 7.87 2.39
N GLY A 96 8.90 7.71 1.21
CA GLY A 96 9.97 6.74 0.95
C GLY A 96 9.50 5.29 0.83
N ARG A 97 10.47 4.36 0.95
CA ARG A 97 10.21 2.91 1.05
C ARG A 97 9.61 2.59 2.42
N PRO A 98 8.60 1.72 2.51
CA PRO A 98 8.18 1.19 3.79
C PRO A 98 9.32 0.45 4.50
N TYR A 99 9.27 0.49 5.83
CA TYR A 99 10.06 -0.42 6.65
C TYR A 99 9.49 -1.83 6.52
N LEU A 100 10.34 -2.79 6.22
CA LEU A 100 10.03 -4.21 6.05
C LEU A 100 10.79 -4.98 7.13
N PRO A 101 10.14 -5.44 8.21
CA PRO A 101 10.83 -6.06 9.34
C PRO A 101 11.75 -7.22 8.96
N THR A 102 11.37 -8.02 7.97
CA THR A 102 12.16 -9.17 7.49
C THR A 102 13.39 -8.77 6.69
N TYR A 103 13.39 -7.59 6.07
CA TYR A 103 14.50 -7.10 5.24
C TYR A 103 15.39 -6.10 5.99
N ASP A 104 14.78 -5.21 6.77
CA ASP A 104 15.47 -4.10 7.42
C ASP A 104 16.02 -4.45 8.82
N GLY A 105 15.55 -5.55 9.41
CA GLY A 105 15.95 -6.01 10.73
C GLY A 105 15.39 -5.18 11.89
N PRO A 106 15.45 -5.69 13.13
CA PRO A 106 14.75 -5.13 14.30
C PRO A 106 15.18 -3.71 14.69
N ASN A 107 16.35 -3.26 14.23
CA ASN A 107 16.94 -1.97 14.59
C ASN A 107 16.75 -0.88 13.53
N ALA A 108 16.11 -1.17 12.40
CA ALA A 108 15.86 -0.13 11.42
C ALA A 108 14.78 0.81 11.96
N LYS A 109 15.20 2.02 12.30
CA LYS A 109 14.30 3.07 12.75
C LYS A 109 13.28 3.29 11.62
N PRO A 110 11.97 3.08 11.83
CA PRO A 110 10.99 3.48 10.85
C PRO A 110 11.28 4.94 10.55
N ARG A 111 11.56 5.27 9.28
CA ARG A 111 11.88 6.64 8.86
C ARG A 111 10.74 7.51 9.38
N ARG A 112 10.96 8.18 10.52
CA ARG A 112 9.94 9.01 11.16
C ARG A 112 9.50 9.96 10.07
N SER A 113 8.23 9.87 9.69
CA SER A 113 7.64 10.95 8.94
C SER A 113 7.74 12.16 9.85
N ARG A 114 8.73 13.02 9.61
CA ARG A 114 8.70 14.40 10.07
C ARG A 114 7.44 14.99 9.42
N ARG A 115 6.29 14.78 10.07
CA ARG A 115 5.25 15.79 10.07
C ARG A 115 5.93 16.96 10.77
N PRO A 116 6.09 18.14 10.13
CA PRO A 116 6.31 19.33 10.93
C PRO A 116 5.19 19.35 11.98
N ALA A 117 5.55 19.59 13.24
CA ALA A 117 4.55 20.00 14.22
C ALA A 117 3.87 21.22 13.60
N ALA A 118 2.56 21.15 13.40
CA ALA A 118 1.80 22.30 12.95
C ALA A 118 1.82 23.34 14.08
N PRO A 119 2.28 24.57 13.84
CA PRO A 119 1.63 25.74 14.40
C PRO A 119 0.34 26.03 13.63
#